data_AF-A0A936AVE1-F1
#
_entry.id   AF-A0A936AVE1-F1
#
_cell.length_a   1.000
_cell.length_b   1.000
_cell.length_c   1.000
_cell.angle_alpha   90.00
_cell.angle_beta   90.00
_cell.angle_gamma   90.00
#
_symmetry.space_group_name_H-M   'P 1'
#
loop_
_entity.id
_entity.type
_entity.pdbx_description
1 polymer ?
#
loop_
_entity_poly.entity_id
_entity_poly.type
_entity_poly.pdbx_seq_one_letter_code
_entity_poly.pdbx_strand_id
1 'polypeptide(L)'
;MATETYCLNCGQDLKSEDNFCPECGQKKNAYFLKFKDMISQFFITLFNLDSTFFNTMKLIITPWKLTENFVAGRRAYYYHPMRLFIVLLFLVYGFLSLVNKDWANLSIGLDDTLTAEDIEFKDSLQVILNNSTIAPDQKNAILMKILKLKNLDKDTLEFSGIVLNSEETDYKLTYKDALTMEPEELFKKYKIHKFWDKIVLQQSIKLYKNNNNFLVYLRDNILWAVPLSIALLSFFMLLLYYRNQYYYLEHLVFLLHVHSALFILYILFIWTGYLIPAAHSPTSFTLLTGISLGVPYFALIKYYRQSFVKTALKYVLILLCYGVMLAVCTIFILLGSMLAF
;
A
#
# COMPACT_ATOMS: atom_id res chain seq x y z
N MET A 1 40.02 -10.02 12.78
CA MET A 1 38.60 -10.41 12.89
C MET A 1 38.52 -11.50 13.94
N ALA A 2 37.72 -11.33 14.99
CA ALA A 2 37.54 -12.39 15.99
C ALA A 2 36.83 -13.58 15.33
N THR A 3 37.51 -14.72 15.24
CA THR A 3 36.93 -15.98 14.78
C THR A 3 36.11 -16.56 15.92
N GLU A 4 34.79 -16.64 15.74
CA GLU A 4 33.91 -17.28 16.73
C GLU A 4 34.32 -18.73 16.93
N THR A 5 34.53 -19.12 18.20
CA THR A 5 34.84 -20.49 18.60
C THR A 5 33.58 -21.33 18.82
N TYR A 6 32.40 -20.70 18.84
CA TYR A 6 31.10 -21.36 19.02
C TYR A 6 30.03 -20.74 18.12
N CYS A 7 28.96 -21.49 17.87
CA CYS A 7 27.84 -21.08 17.01
C CYS A 7 26.84 -20.19 17.76
N LEU A 8 26.52 -19.01 17.23
CA LEU A 8 25.53 -18.08 17.84
C LEU A 8 24.10 -18.63 17.91
N ASN A 9 23.78 -19.68 17.15
CA ASN A 9 22.44 -20.26 17.08
C ASN A 9 22.22 -21.41 18.08
N CYS A 10 23.07 -22.44 18.02
CA CYS A 10 22.93 -23.65 18.86
C CYS A 10 23.97 -23.73 19.99
N GLY A 11 25.01 -22.90 19.99
CA GLY A 11 26.08 -22.94 20.98
C GLY A 11 27.18 -23.98 20.72
N GLN A 12 27.07 -24.77 19.64
CA GLN A 12 28.08 -25.77 19.28
C GLN A 12 29.44 -25.17 18.96
N ASP A 13 30.51 -25.79 19.45
CA ASP A 13 31.88 -25.38 19.13
C ASP A 13 32.16 -25.52 17.63
N LEU A 14 32.74 -24.47 17.04
CA LEU A 14 33.09 -24.39 15.63
C LEU A 14 34.59 -24.61 15.46
N LYS A 15 34.99 -25.52 14.56
CA LYS A 15 36.41 -25.68 14.22
C LYS A 15 36.89 -24.48 13.40
N SER A 16 38.19 -24.24 13.38
CA SER A 16 38.83 -23.17 12.59
C SER A 16 38.47 -23.27 11.09
N GLU A 17 38.40 -24.51 10.57
CA GLU A 17 38.15 -24.85 9.16
C GLU A 17 36.68 -24.78 8.75
N ASP A 18 35.73 -24.82 9.70
CA ASP A 18 34.31 -24.87 9.40
C ASP A 18 33.81 -23.53 8.85
N ASN A 19 33.16 -23.55 7.68
CA ASN A 19 32.46 -22.37 7.13
C ASN A 19 31.01 -22.25 7.62
N PHE A 20 30.42 -23.38 8.01
CA PHE A 20 29.05 -23.49 8.50
C PHE A 20 29.02 -24.43 9.71
N CYS A 21 28.09 -24.22 10.64
CA CYS A 21 27.88 -25.07 11.78
C CYS A 21 27.36 -26.45 11.33
N PRO A 22 28.00 -27.56 11.72
CA PRO A 22 27.59 -28.90 11.30
C PRO A 22 26.24 -29.34 11.90
N GLU A 23 25.83 -28.76 13.03
CA GLU A 23 24.60 -29.13 13.73
C GLU A 23 23.37 -28.38 13.20
N CYS A 24 23.48 -27.06 13.03
CA CYS A 24 22.34 -26.21 12.68
C CYS A 24 22.46 -25.50 11.32
N GLY A 25 23.55 -25.71 10.58
CA GLY A 25 23.77 -25.14 9.25
C GLY A 25 24.06 -23.63 9.21
N GLN A 26 24.20 -22.95 10.36
CA GLN A 26 24.47 -21.52 10.38
C GLN A 26 25.88 -21.17 9.89
N LYS A 27 26.01 -20.19 9.00
CA LYS A 27 27.30 -19.68 8.51
C LYS A 27 28.14 -19.07 9.64
N LYS A 28 29.45 -19.38 9.66
CA LYS A 28 30.44 -18.78 10.58
C LYS A 28 30.60 -17.28 10.30
N ASN A 29 30.86 -16.48 11.34
CA ASN A 29 30.90 -15.00 11.30
C ASN A 29 29.54 -14.34 11.06
N ALA A 30 28.48 -14.85 11.71
CA ALA A 30 27.15 -14.27 11.63
C ALA A 30 26.99 -12.97 12.45
N TYR A 31 27.99 -12.52 13.19
CA TYR A 31 27.88 -11.35 14.09
C TYR A 31 27.38 -10.07 13.39
N PHE A 32 27.93 -9.72 12.22
CA PHE A 32 27.52 -8.51 11.51
C PHE A 32 26.40 -8.78 10.50
N LEU A 33 25.35 -7.98 10.56
CA LEU A 33 24.36 -7.91 9.49
C LEU A 33 24.96 -7.15 8.31
N LYS A 34 25.11 -7.81 7.16
CA LYS A 34 25.45 -7.15 5.89
C LYS A 34 24.22 -7.06 5.02
N PHE A 35 23.99 -5.90 4.40
CA PHE A 35 22.86 -5.69 3.51
C PHE A 35 22.85 -6.71 2.35
N LYS A 36 24.01 -6.95 1.73
CA LYS A 36 24.17 -7.95 0.66
C LYS A 36 23.76 -9.36 1.10
N ASP A 37 24.12 -9.75 2.33
CA ASP A 37 23.79 -11.07 2.86
C ASP A 37 22.27 -11.19 3.11
N MET A 38 21.60 -10.15 3.62
CA MET A 38 20.14 -10.14 3.78
C MET A 38 19.40 -10.31 2.45
N ILE A 39 19.80 -9.56 1.41
CA ILE A 39 19.15 -9.62 0.10
C ILE A 39 19.44 -10.96 -0.58
N SER A 40 20.69 -11.44 -0.56
CA SER A 40 21.04 -12.73 -1.17
C SER A 40 20.28 -13.89 -0.50
N GLN A 41 20.21 -13.90 0.84
CA GLN A 41 19.48 -14.94 1.57
C GLN A 41 17.97 -14.87 1.33
N PHE A 42 17.41 -13.67 1.18
CA PHE A 42 16.01 -13.49 0.82
C PHE A 42 15.63 -14.20 -0.48
N PHE A 43 16.38 -14.01 -1.56
CA PHE A 43 16.09 -14.65 -2.85
C PHE A 43 16.30 -16.17 -2.82
N ILE A 44 17.33 -16.65 -2.12
CA ILE A 44 17.59 -18.10 -1.97
C ILE A 44 16.46 -18.78 -1.19
N THR A 45 15.98 -18.14 -0.14
CA THR A 45 14.99 -18.76 0.75
C THR A 45 13.56 -18.56 0.28
N LEU A 46 13.27 -17.68 -0.69
CA LEU A 46 11.92 -17.23 -1.03
C LEU A 46 10.89 -18.38 -1.20
N PHE A 47 11.32 -19.50 -1.80
CA PHE A 47 10.48 -20.67 -2.09
C PHE A 47 10.55 -21.82 -1.06
N ASN A 48 11.38 -21.74 -0.01
CA ASN A 48 11.57 -22.84 0.96
C ASN A 48 10.77 -22.64 2.25
N LEU A 49 9.60 -23.26 2.40
CA LEU A 49 8.85 -23.20 3.66
C LEU A 49 9.37 -24.26 4.64
N ASP A 50 10.10 -23.81 5.66
CA ASP A 50 10.79 -24.68 6.63
C ASP A 50 10.23 -24.55 8.05
N SER A 51 10.69 -25.41 8.97
CA SER A 51 10.31 -25.42 10.39
C SER A 51 10.58 -24.10 11.14
N THR A 52 11.47 -23.25 10.61
CA THR A 52 11.78 -21.90 11.13
C THR A 52 10.57 -20.96 11.12
N PHE A 53 9.60 -21.20 10.21
CA PHE A 53 8.35 -20.45 10.18
C PHE A 53 7.57 -20.58 11.49
N PHE A 54 7.36 -21.80 11.97
CA PHE A 54 6.59 -22.05 13.21
C PHE A 54 7.31 -21.50 14.45
N ASN A 55 8.65 -21.57 14.48
CA ASN A 55 9.44 -20.95 15.55
C ASN A 55 9.27 -19.44 15.60
N THR A 56 9.11 -18.81 14.43
CA THR A 56 8.87 -17.38 14.29
C THR A 56 7.45 -17.01 14.72
N MET A 57 6.46 -17.80 14.31
CA MET A 57 5.05 -17.60 14.72
C MET A 57 4.86 -17.62 16.24
N LYS A 58 5.64 -18.43 16.98
CA LYS A 58 5.60 -18.44 18.45
C LYS A 58 6.00 -17.09 19.08
N LEU A 59 6.90 -16.33 18.45
CA LEU A 59 7.41 -15.06 18.99
C LEU A 59 6.85 -13.81 18.30
N ILE A 60 5.99 -13.95 17.28
CA ILE A 60 5.49 -12.81 16.52
C ILE A 60 4.65 -11.84 17.35
N ILE A 61 3.97 -12.33 18.39
CA ILE A 61 3.23 -11.52 19.36
C ILE A 61 4.18 -10.67 20.22
N THR A 62 5.46 -11.07 20.32
CA THR A 62 6.52 -10.34 21.00
C THR A 62 7.63 -9.94 20.01
N PRO A 63 7.35 -9.03 19.05
CA PRO A 63 8.26 -8.76 17.92
C PRO A 63 9.63 -8.22 18.36
N TRP A 64 9.73 -7.60 19.54
CA TRP A 64 11.00 -7.14 20.11
C TRP A 64 11.93 -8.31 20.47
N LYS A 65 11.42 -9.42 21.02
CA LYS A 65 12.23 -10.61 21.34
C LYS A 65 12.71 -11.30 20.07
N LEU A 66 11.84 -11.35 19.06
CA LEU A 66 12.20 -11.91 17.76
C LEU A 66 13.33 -11.09 17.11
N THR A 67 13.22 -9.76 17.15
CA THR A 67 14.28 -8.86 16.68
C THR A 67 15.57 -9.03 17.49
N GLU A 68 15.50 -9.06 18.82
CA GLU A 68 16.68 -9.21 19.70
C GLU A 68 17.43 -10.51 19.39
N ASN A 69 16.72 -11.64 19.28
CA ASN A 69 17.35 -12.92 18.96
C ASN A 69 17.93 -12.97 17.53
N PHE A 70 17.23 -12.38 16.55
CA PHE A 70 17.69 -12.36 15.17
C PHE A 70 18.95 -11.50 15.00
N VAL A 71 18.96 -10.30 15.61
CA VAL A 71 20.11 -9.39 15.63
C VAL A 71 21.29 -10.01 16.39
N ALA A 72 21.03 -10.72 17.51
CA ALA A 72 22.03 -11.47 18.25
C ALA A 72 22.63 -12.67 17.47
N GLY A 73 22.14 -12.96 16.27
CA GLY A 73 22.74 -13.94 15.37
C GLY A 73 22.09 -15.32 15.37
N ARG A 74 20.94 -15.53 16.02
CA ARG A 74 20.19 -16.82 15.98
C ARG A 74 19.40 -16.99 14.68
N ARG A 75 20.06 -16.85 13.53
CA ARG A 75 19.38 -16.65 12.22
C ARG A 75 18.93 -17.94 11.55
N ALA A 76 19.55 -19.08 11.87
CA ALA A 76 19.08 -20.37 11.37
C ALA A 76 17.82 -20.87 12.07
N TYR A 77 17.49 -20.34 13.26
CA TYR A 77 16.29 -20.73 14.01
C TYR A 77 15.02 -19.94 13.62
N TYR A 78 15.17 -18.67 13.25
CA TYR A 78 14.07 -17.78 12.89
C TYR A 78 13.98 -17.54 11.38
N TYR A 79 12.76 -17.31 10.92
CA TYR A 79 12.46 -17.02 9.53
C TYR A 79 12.98 -15.63 9.14
N HIS A 80 13.45 -15.49 7.90
CA HIS A 80 14.08 -14.24 7.45
C HIS A 80 13.08 -13.05 7.50
N PRO A 81 13.43 -11.90 8.13
CA PRO A 81 12.48 -10.81 8.40
C PRO A 81 11.84 -10.21 7.15
N MET A 82 12.63 -9.99 6.08
CA MET A 82 12.11 -9.44 4.81
C MET A 82 11.12 -10.42 4.15
N ARG A 83 11.40 -11.72 4.24
CA ARG A 83 10.57 -12.75 3.63
C ARG A 83 9.25 -12.87 4.38
N LEU A 84 9.32 -12.88 5.71
CA LEU A 84 8.15 -12.90 6.58
C LEU A 84 7.22 -11.72 6.25
N PHE A 85 7.79 -10.52 6.21
CA PHE A 85 7.07 -9.29 5.93
C PHE A 85 6.40 -9.32 4.55
N ILE A 86 7.13 -9.69 3.49
CA ILE A 86 6.58 -9.71 2.12
C ILE A 86 5.46 -10.77 1.97
N VAL A 87 5.65 -11.97 2.51
CA VAL A 87 4.61 -13.01 2.48
C VAL A 87 3.34 -12.52 3.19
N LEU A 88 3.48 -11.96 4.40
CA LEU A 88 2.35 -11.44 5.16
C LEU A 88 1.70 -10.22 4.51
N LEU A 89 2.47 -9.36 3.85
CA LEU A 89 1.97 -8.22 3.09
C LEU A 89 1.05 -8.68 1.95
N PHE A 90 1.49 -9.66 1.16
CA PHE A 90 0.67 -10.25 0.10
C PHE A 90 -0.55 -10.99 0.65
N LEU A 91 -0.41 -11.68 1.78
CA LEU A 91 -1.54 -12.34 2.43
C LEU A 91 -2.58 -11.33 2.91
N VAL A 92 -2.19 -10.26 3.62
CA VAL A 92 -3.11 -9.19 4.03
C VAL A 92 -3.83 -8.61 2.81
N TYR A 93 -3.10 -8.32 1.74
CA TYR A 93 -3.71 -7.81 0.50
C TYR A 93 -4.71 -8.79 -0.12
N GLY A 94 -4.36 -10.08 -0.19
CA GLY A 94 -5.25 -11.13 -0.67
C GLY A 94 -6.52 -11.24 0.17
N PHE A 95 -6.40 -11.23 1.50
CA PHE A 95 -7.53 -11.25 2.43
C PHE A 95 -8.40 -10.00 2.32
N LEU A 96 -7.79 -8.82 2.22
CA LEU A 96 -8.49 -7.56 1.97
C LEU A 96 -9.24 -7.62 0.63
N SER A 97 -8.64 -8.26 -0.38
CA SER A 97 -9.26 -8.49 -1.68
C SER A 97 -10.52 -9.34 -1.63
N LEU A 98 -10.64 -10.25 -0.66
CA LEU A 98 -11.83 -11.10 -0.48
C LEU A 98 -12.99 -10.36 0.18
N VAL A 99 -12.70 -9.39 1.06
CA VAL A 99 -13.73 -8.60 1.76
C VAL A 99 -14.26 -7.45 0.87
N ASN A 100 -13.57 -7.13 -0.23
CA ASN A 100 -13.80 -5.97 -1.11
C ASN A 100 -15.16 -5.83 -1.82
N LYS A 101 -16.15 -6.71 -1.62
CA LYS A 101 -17.46 -6.53 -2.28
C LYS A 101 -18.19 -5.27 -1.81
N ASP A 102 -17.90 -4.75 -0.61
CA ASP A 102 -18.61 -3.59 -0.06
C ASP A 102 -17.85 -2.26 -0.18
N TRP A 103 -16.51 -2.24 -0.13
CA TRP A 103 -15.75 -0.98 -0.32
C TRP A 103 -15.74 -0.49 -1.78
N ALA A 104 -16.03 -1.36 -2.74
CA ALA A 104 -16.33 -0.97 -4.12
C ALA A 104 -17.62 -0.11 -4.21
N ASN A 105 -18.47 -0.14 -3.19
CA ASN A 105 -19.68 0.69 -3.12
C ASN A 105 -19.49 1.94 -2.26
N LEU A 106 -18.31 2.14 -1.66
CA LEU A 106 -17.94 3.42 -1.03
C LEU A 106 -17.56 4.39 -2.15
N SER A 107 -18.55 4.77 -2.97
CA SER A 107 -18.39 5.79 -3.99
C SER A 107 -18.09 7.12 -3.30
N ILE A 108 -16.90 7.67 -3.53
CA ILE A 108 -16.66 9.10 -3.31
C ILE A 108 -17.48 9.81 -4.38
N GLY A 109 -18.79 9.99 -4.21
CA GLY A 109 -19.65 10.87 -5.02
C GLY A 109 -19.47 10.88 -6.55
N LEU A 110 -18.86 9.84 -7.13
CA LEU A 110 -18.55 9.69 -8.55
C LEU A 110 -19.51 8.67 -9.18
N ASP A 111 -20.70 8.49 -8.60
CA ASP A 111 -21.74 7.60 -9.11
C ASP A 111 -22.45 8.19 -10.34
N ASP A 112 -22.16 9.45 -10.69
CA ASP A 112 -22.64 10.14 -11.89
C ASP A 112 -21.64 10.02 -13.07
N THR A 113 -20.88 8.93 -13.19
CA THR A 113 -20.03 8.71 -14.37
C THR A 113 -20.84 8.12 -15.52
N LEU A 114 -21.20 8.95 -16.49
CA LEU A 114 -21.81 8.55 -17.77
C LEU A 114 -21.00 7.40 -18.41
N THR A 115 -21.60 6.25 -18.70
CA THR A 115 -20.88 5.17 -19.38
C THR A 115 -20.87 5.37 -20.90
N ALA A 116 -20.02 4.63 -21.62
CA ALA A 116 -20.07 4.61 -23.09
C ALA A 116 -21.44 4.12 -23.59
N GLU A 117 -22.06 3.16 -22.89
CA GLU A 117 -23.42 2.68 -23.17
C GLU A 117 -24.48 3.78 -23.00
N ASP A 118 -24.32 4.66 -22.00
CA ASP A 118 -25.26 5.78 -21.80
C ASP A 118 -25.19 6.82 -22.92
N ILE A 119 -24.01 7.00 -23.54
CA ILE A 119 -23.82 7.89 -24.70
C ILE A 119 -24.42 7.26 -25.94
N GLU A 120 -24.18 5.97 -26.18
CA GLU A 120 -24.81 5.26 -27.29
C GLU A 120 -26.33 5.27 -27.17
N PHE A 121 -26.85 5.11 -25.96
CA PHE A 121 -28.27 5.27 -25.66
C PHE A 121 -28.76 6.67 -26.01
N LYS A 122 -28.05 7.73 -25.59
CA LYS A 122 -28.38 9.13 -25.91
C LYS A 122 -28.37 9.40 -27.42
N ASP A 123 -27.33 8.97 -28.13
CA ASP A 123 -27.20 9.13 -29.58
C ASP A 123 -28.33 8.38 -30.32
N SER A 124 -28.62 7.15 -29.91
CA SER A 124 -29.72 6.34 -30.47
C SER A 124 -31.08 7.01 -30.24
N LEU A 125 -31.30 7.53 -29.04
CA LEU A 125 -32.53 8.22 -28.68
C LEU A 125 -32.71 9.51 -29.50
N GLN A 126 -31.63 10.25 -29.74
CA GLN A 126 -31.63 11.46 -30.55
C GLN A 126 -31.92 11.15 -32.03
N VAL A 127 -31.38 10.05 -32.58
CA VAL A 127 -31.70 9.59 -33.96
C VAL A 127 -33.17 9.19 -34.08
N ILE A 128 -33.70 8.43 -33.11
CA ILE A 128 -35.11 8.02 -33.08
C ILE A 128 -36.04 9.24 -33.00
N LEU A 129 -35.74 10.20 -32.12
CA LEU A 129 -36.49 11.45 -31.99
C LEU A 129 -36.43 12.28 -33.28
N ASN A 130 -35.26 12.38 -33.91
CA ASN A 130 -35.11 13.12 -35.16
C ASN A 130 -35.95 12.53 -36.30
N ASN A 131 -36.02 11.20 -36.41
CA ASN A 131 -36.82 10.50 -37.43
C ASN A 131 -38.32 10.42 -37.11
N SER A 132 -38.76 10.85 -35.93
CA SER A 132 -40.17 10.88 -35.55
C SER A 132 -40.93 12.08 -36.14
N THR A 133 -42.24 11.94 -36.35
CA THR A 133 -43.16 12.99 -36.84
C THR A 133 -43.55 14.05 -35.79
N ILE A 134 -42.89 14.05 -34.63
CA ILE A 134 -43.19 14.94 -33.50
C ILE A 134 -42.76 16.39 -33.83
N ALA A 135 -43.44 17.40 -33.26
CA ALA A 135 -43.02 18.79 -33.41
C ALA A 135 -41.66 19.06 -32.73
N PRO A 136 -40.78 19.93 -33.28
CA PRO A 136 -39.42 20.17 -32.77
C PRO A 136 -39.38 20.52 -31.28
N ASP A 137 -40.32 21.36 -30.82
CA ASP A 137 -40.37 21.82 -29.43
C ASP A 137 -40.71 20.68 -28.44
N GLN A 138 -41.54 19.73 -28.89
CA GLN A 138 -41.88 18.54 -28.11
C GLN A 138 -40.74 17.52 -28.09
N LYS A 139 -39.96 17.40 -29.18
CA LYS A 139 -38.77 16.52 -29.22
C LYS A 139 -37.75 16.90 -28.15
N ASN A 140 -37.42 18.18 -28.05
CA ASN A 140 -36.42 18.68 -27.09
C ASN A 140 -36.90 18.53 -25.63
N ALA A 141 -38.20 18.72 -25.36
CA ALA A 141 -38.77 18.50 -24.05
C ALA A 141 -38.72 17.03 -23.62
N ILE A 142 -39.00 16.10 -24.55
CA ILE A 142 -38.94 14.66 -24.31
C ILE A 142 -37.48 14.21 -24.07
N LEU A 143 -36.55 14.67 -24.91
CA LEU A 143 -35.12 14.39 -24.76
C LEU A 143 -34.60 14.85 -23.40
N MET A 144 -34.85 16.11 -23.03
CA MET A 144 -34.41 16.66 -21.75
C MET A 144 -35.01 15.93 -20.54
N LYS A 145 -36.27 15.47 -20.65
CA LYS A 145 -36.92 14.71 -19.58
C LYS A 145 -36.30 13.32 -19.41
N ILE A 146 -36.01 12.63 -20.52
CA ILE A 146 -35.37 11.30 -20.50
C ILE A 146 -33.92 11.39 -20.00
N LEU A 147 -33.17 12.40 -20.44
CA LEU A 147 -31.80 12.63 -19.99
C LEU A 147 -31.74 12.98 -18.50
N LYS A 148 -32.64 13.83 -18.00
CA LYS A 148 -32.74 14.14 -16.56
C LYS A 148 -33.13 12.93 -15.72
N LEU A 149 -33.97 12.03 -16.23
CA LEU A 149 -34.34 10.80 -15.51
C LEU A 149 -33.18 9.81 -15.37
N LYS A 150 -32.17 9.90 -16.24
CA LYS A 150 -30.94 9.08 -16.21
C LYS A 150 -29.69 9.85 -15.76
N ASN A 151 -29.81 11.11 -15.29
CA ASN A 151 -28.68 12.00 -14.99
C ASN A 151 -27.67 12.20 -16.16
N LEU A 152 -28.14 12.20 -17.41
CA LEU A 152 -27.33 12.31 -18.65
C LEU A 152 -27.36 13.72 -19.28
N ASP A 153 -27.67 14.75 -18.50
CA ASP A 153 -27.83 16.13 -18.96
C ASP A 153 -26.51 16.91 -19.11
N LYS A 154 -25.38 16.33 -18.67
CA LYS A 154 -24.05 16.90 -18.81
C LYS A 154 -23.41 16.52 -20.16
N ASP A 155 -23.21 17.49 -21.05
CA ASP A 155 -22.54 17.30 -22.35
C ASP A 155 -21.03 17.61 -22.34
N THR A 156 -20.58 18.37 -21.34
CA THR A 156 -19.21 18.85 -21.22
C THR A 156 -18.58 18.41 -19.91
N LEU A 157 -17.36 17.88 -19.99
CA LEU A 157 -16.48 17.72 -18.85
C LEU A 157 -15.70 19.01 -18.64
N GLU A 158 -15.96 19.68 -17.52
CA GLU A 158 -15.11 20.76 -17.05
C GLU A 158 -13.99 20.15 -16.20
N PHE A 159 -12.78 20.18 -16.74
CA PHE A 159 -11.63 19.62 -16.06
C PHE A 159 -10.92 20.70 -15.23
N SER A 160 -11.34 20.86 -13.97
CA SER A 160 -10.62 21.70 -13.01
C SER A 160 -9.39 20.93 -12.51
N GLY A 161 -8.22 21.27 -13.05
CA GLY A 161 -6.96 20.66 -12.63
C GLY A 161 -6.68 20.93 -11.16
N ILE A 162 -6.51 19.87 -10.35
CA ILE A 162 -5.89 19.97 -9.03
C ILE A 162 -4.39 20.23 -9.26
N VAL A 163 -4.06 21.45 -9.65
CA VAL A 163 -2.68 21.94 -9.72
C VAL A 163 -2.65 23.22 -8.92
N LEU A 164 -1.85 23.20 -7.86
CA LEU A 164 -1.57 24.34 -7.01
C LEU A 164 -1.23 25.56 -7.87
N ASN A 165 -2.16 26.52 -7.89
CA ASN A 165 -1.94 27.91 -8.24
C ASN A 165 -1.28 28.16 -9.62
N SER A 166 -1.93 27.70 -10.68
CA SER A 166 -1.66 28.15 -12.05
C SER A 166 -2.98 28.66 -12.63
N GLU A 167 -3.00 29.92 -13.03
CA GLU A 167 -4.11 30.60 -13.71
C GLU A 167 -4.79 29.70 -14.77
N GLU A 168 -6.13 29.68 -14.70
CA GLU A 168 -7.12 29.19 -15.67
C GLU A 168 -6.55 28.47 -16.92
N THR A 169 -6.54 27.14 -16.89
CA THR A 169 -6.63 26.35 -18.12
C THR A 169 -7.86 25.46 -18.06
N ASP A 170 -9.04 26.07 -18.21
CA ASP A 170 -10.32 25.36 -18.37
C ASP A 170 -10.39 24.75 -19.78
N TYR A 171 -9.84 23.55 -19.94
CA TYR A 171 -10.12 22.75 -21.14
C TYR A 171 -11.54 22.20 -21.02
N LYS A 172 -12.46 22.73 -21.83
CA LYS A 172 -13.83 22.19 -21.96
C LYS A 172 -13.83 21.08 -23.00
N LEU A 173 -13.85 19.83 -22.53
CA LEU A 173 -13.90 18.65 -23.40
C LEU A 173 -15.32 18.11 -23.50
N THR A 174 -15.70 17.66 -24.68
CA THR A 174 -16.94 16.89 -24.85
C THR A 174 -16.77 15.50 -24.26
N TYR A 175 -17.75 15.07 -23.48
CA TYR A 175 -17.74 13.75 -22.80
C TYR A 175 -17.52 12.58 -23.79
N LYS A 176 -18.16 12.67 -24.96
CA LYS A 176 -18.01 11.71 -26.07
C LYS A 176 -16.58 11.60 -26.59
N ASP A 177 -15.90 12.73 -26.80
CA ASP A 177 -14.53 12.72 -27.31
C ASP A 177 -13.57 12.12 -26.28
N ALA A 178 -13.74 12.47 -25.00
CA ALA A 178 -12.95 11.91 -23.91
C ALA A 178 -13.05 10.37 -23.84
N LEU A 179 -14.24 9.80 -24.11
CA LEU A 179 -14.43 8.35 -24.04
C LEU A 179 -14.07 7.60 -25.32
N THR A 180 -14.30 8.19 -26.49
CA THR A 180 -14.19 7.46 -27.76
C THR A 180 -12.88 7.69 -28.51
N MET A 181 -12.19 8.82 -28.29
CA MET A 181 -10.96 9.13 -29.01
C MET A 181 -9.73 8.60 -28.28
N GLU A 182 -8.69 8.31 -29.07
CA GLU A 182 -7.36 8.05 -28.54
C GLU A 182 -6.74 9.34 -27.97
N PRO A 183 -5.92 9.26 -26.91
CA PRO A 183 -5.39 10.44 -26.23
C PRO A 183 -4.63 11.40 -27.16
N GLU A 184 -3.88 10.87 -28.14
CA GLU A 184 -3.10 11.69 -29.08
C GLU A 184 -4.00 12.53 -30.01
N GLU A 185 -5.10 11.95 -30.48
CA GLU A 185 -6.07 12.64 -31.33
C GLU A 185 -6.82 13.72 -30.55
N LEU A 186 -7.12 13.44 -29.28
CA LEU A 186 -7.76 14.38 -28.37
C LEU A 186 -6.87 15.58 -28.06
N PHE A 187 -5.56 15.37 -27.83
CA PHE A 187 -4.60 16.46 -27.66
C PHE A 187 -4.50 17.36 -28.90
N LYS A 188 -4.59 16.77 -30.09
CA LYS A 188 -4.55 17.51 -31.35
C LYS A 188 -5.84 18.31 -31.58
N LYS A 189 -7.01 17.71 -31.31
CA LYS A 189 -8.33 18.35 -31.47
C LYS A 189 -8.50 19.56 -30.55
N TYR A 190 -8.10 19.42 -29.29
CA TYR A 190 -8.25 20.46 -28.26
C TYR A 190 -7.00 21.34 -28.09
N LYS A 191 -6.00 21.21 -28.96
CA LYS A 191 -4.76 22.02 -28.98
C LYS A 191 -4.02 22.04 -27.62
N ILE A 192 -3.88 20.86 -27.02
CA ILE A 192 -3.26 20.68 -25.71
C ILE A 192 -1.77 20.43 -25.92
N HIS A 193 -0.97 21.47 -25.67
CA HIS A 193 0.46 21.45 -25.99
C HIS A 193 1.34 21.23 -24.75
N LYS A 194 0.90 21.62 -23.55
CA LYS A 194 1.73 21.48 -22.34
C LYS A 194 1.82 20.02 -21.91
N PHE A 195 3.01 19.60 -21.49
CA PHE A 195 3.29 18.24 -21.03
C PHE A 195 2.43 17.84 -19.83
N TRP A 196 2.32 18.72 -18.83
CA TRP A 196 1.52 18.47 -17.63
C TRP A 196 0.03 18.37 -17.94
N ASP A 197 -0.50 19.23 -18.82
CA ASP A 197 -1.91 19.22 -19.21
C ASP A 197 -2.27 17.90 -19.93
N LYS A 198 -1.37 17.38 -20.76
CA LYS A 198 -1.54 16.07 -21.42
C LYS A 198 -1.65 14.94 -20.41
N ILE A 199 -0.72 14.87 -19.45
CA ILE A 199 -0.70 13.83 -18.40
C ILE A 199 -1.95 13.92 -17.55
N VAL A 200 -2.28 15.11 -17.05
CA VAL A 200 -3.44 15.33 -16.18
C VAL A 200 -4.74 14.92 -16.89
N LEU A 201 -4.88 15.26 -18.16
CA LEU A 201 -6.05 14.92 -18.95
C LEU A 201 -6.14 13.43 -19.31
N GLN A 202 -5.03 12.79 -19.67
CA GLN A 202 -5.00 11.34 -19.89
C GLN A 202 -5.46 10.57 -18.66
N GLN A 203 -4.98 10.99 -17.49
CA GLN A 203 -5.27 10.29 -16.24
C GLN A 203 -6.69 10.55 -15.77
N SER A 204 -7.22 11.75 -15.96
CA SER A 204 -8.62 11.99 -15.66
C SER A 204 -9.54 11.18 -16.53
N ILE A 205 -9.32 11.18 -17.85
CA ILE A 205 -10.08 10.35 -18.78
C ILE A 205 -9.96 8.87 -18.40
N LYS A 206 -8.79 8.40 -17.98
CA LYS A 206 -8.59 7.01 -17.53
C LYS A 206 -9.35 6.69 -16.23
N LEU A 207 -9.37 7.60 -15.27
CA LEU A 207 -10.17 7.47 -14.05
C LEU A 207 -11.67 7.49 -14.35
N TYR A 208 -12.11 8.26 -15.34
CA TYR A 208 -13.49 8.26 -15.83
C TYR A 208 -13.85 6.98 -16.63
N LYS A 209 -12.95 6.49 -17.50
CA LYS A 209 -13.15 5.27 -18.32
C LYS A 209 -13.14 3.99 -17.48
N ASN A 210 -12.21 3.92 -16.54
CA ASN A 210 -12.05 2.76 -15.69
C ASN A 210 -13.00 2.94 -14.50
N ASN A 211 -14.21 2.39 -14.58
CA ASN A 211 -15.22 2.35 -13.50
C ASN A 211 -14.71 1.71 -12.19
N ASN A 212 -13.46 1.26 -12.17
CA ASN A 212 -12.77 0.91 -10.94
C ASN A 212 -12.51 2.18 -10.14
N ASN A 213 -13.23 2.32 -9.02
CA ASN A 213 -13.06 3.39 -8.04
C ASN A 213 -11.60 3.81 -7.89
N PHE A 214 -11.32 5.11 -7.97
CA PHE A 214 -10.02 5.69 -7.61
C PHE A 214 -9.48 5.14 -6.27
N LEU A 215 -10.38 4.82 -5.33
CA LEU A 215 -10.07 4.15 -4.07
C LEU A 215 -9.45 2.75 -4.22
N VAL A 216 -9.92 1.96 -5.19
CA VAL A 216 -9.33 0.65 -5.55
C VAL A 216 -7.90 0.86 -6.06
N TYR A 217 -7.71 1.82 -6.96
CA TYR A 217 -6.39 2.16 -7.46
C TYR A 217 -5.45 2.68 -6.35
N LEU A 218 -5.92 3.53 -5.43
CA LEU A 218 -5.15 3.96 -4.27
C LEU A 218 -4.74 2.79 -3.37
N ARG A 219 -5.69 1.89 -3.05
CA ARG A 219 -5.44 0.70 -2.23
C ARG A 219 -4.34 -0.17 -2.83
N ASP A 220 -4.41 -0.44 -4.13
CA ASP A 220 -3.48 -1.32 -4.81
C ASP A 220 -2.06 -0.72 -4.86
N ASN A 221 -1.95 0.62 -4.96
CA ASN A 221 -0.68 1.33 -4.91
C ASN A 221 -0.10 1.50 -3.49
N ILE A 222 -0.94 1.58 -2.46
CA ILE A 222 -0.49 1.63 -1.06
C ILE A 222 0.36 0.39 -0.71
N LEU A 223 0.04 -0.77 -1.29
CA LEU A 223 0.79 -2.01 -1.06
C LEU A 223 2.30 -1.84 -1.29
N TRP A 224 2.67 -1.11 -2.35
CA TRP A 224 4.07 -0.85 -2.71
C TRP A 224 4.70 0.31 -1.92
N ALA A 225 3.88 1.23 -1.41
CA ALA A 225 4.33 2.35 -0.59
C ALA A 225 4.81 1.89 0.81
N VAL A 226 4.22 0.82 1.35
CA VAL A 226 4.54 0.32 2.71
C VAL A 226 6.00 -0.19 2.83
N PRO A 227 6.52 -1.09 1.97
CA PRO A 227 7.93 -1.50 2.05
C PRO A 227 8.91 -0.33 1.94
N LEU A 228 8.65 0.61 1.03
CA LEU A 228 9.52 1.77 0.81
C LEU A 228 9.52 2.70 2.03
N SER A 229 8.34 3.00 2.58
CA SER A 229 8.22 3.83 3.79
C SER A 229 8.86 3.19 5.02
N ILE A 230 8.84 1.86 5.17
CA ILE A 230 9.56 1.15 6.24
C ILE A 230 11.08 1.34 6.13
N ALA A 231 11.64 1.26 4.92
CA ALA A 231 13.07 1.49 4.70
C ALA A 231 13.47 2.94 5.04
N LEU A 232 12.67 3.91 4.61
CA LEU A 232 12.89 5.32 4.95
C LEU A 232 12.72 5.59 6.45
N LEU A 233 11.71 4.97 7.08
CA LEU A 233 11.48 5.10 8.52
C LEU A 233 12.64 4.51 9.32
N SER A 234 13.24 3.41 8.85
CA SER A 234 14.44 2.83 9.46
C SER A 234 15.62 3.82 9.46
N PHE A 235 15.79 4.58 8.37
CA PHE A 235 16.78 5.65 8.32
C PHE A 235 16.44 6.78 9.29
N PHE A 236 15.16 7.17 9.40
CA PHE A 236 14.73 8.14 10.39
C PHE A 236 14.97 7.65 11.84
N MET A 237 14.80 6.36 12.11
CA MET A 237 15.11 5.77 13.42
C MET A 237 16.60 5.93 13.77
N LEU A 238 17.50 5.84 12.79
CA LEU A 238 18.93 6.08 13.01
C LEU A 238 19.19 7.51 13.54
N LEU A 239 18.48 8.50 13.01
CA LEU A 239 18.56 9.89 13.49
C LEU A 239 18.01 10.00 14.92
N LEU A 240 16.87 9.36 15.19
CA LEU A 240 16.17 9.42 16.48
C LEU A 240 16.90 8.66 17.61
N TYR A 241 17.67 7.64 17.27
CA TYR A 241 18.44 6.78 18.18
C TYR A 241 19.95 6.88 18.00
N TYR A 242 20.43 7.97 17.38
CA TYR A 242 21.85 8.21 17.07
C TYR A 242 22.80 8.01 18.27
N ARG A 243 22.33 8.31 19.49
CA ARG A 243 23.16 8.21 20.71
C ARG A 243 23.39 6.77 21.20
N ASN A 244 22.66 5.78 20.68
CA ASN A 244 22.57 4.45 21.29
C ASN A 244 23.30 3.34 20.51
N GLN A 245 24.14 3.67 19.52
CA GLN A 245 24.98 2.71 18.76
C GLN A 245 24.20 1.60 18.00
N TYR A 246 22.90 1.82 17.72
CA TYR A 246 22.12 0.91 16.88
C TYR A 246 22.45 1.14 15.40
N TYR A 247 22.52 0.07 14.62
CA TYR A 247 22.76 0.13 13.18
C TYR A 247 21.44 0.22 12.40
N TYR A 248 21.49 0.80 11.19
CA TYR A 248 20.36 0.88 10.27
C TYR A 248 19.63 -0.46 10.07
N LEU A 249 20.37 -1.55 9.93
CA LEU A 249 19.79 -2.88 9.71
C LEU A 249 19.04 -3.41 10.93
N GLU A 250 19.42 -3.01 12.14
CA GLU A 250 18.70 -3.38 13.36
C GLU A 250 17.34 -2.69 13.42
N HIS A 251 17.30 -1.39 13.11
CA HIS A 251 16.05 -0.64 12.97
C HIS A 251 15.16 -1.21 11.87
N LEU A 252 15.73 -1.62 10.74
CA LEU A 252 14.99 -2.19 9.62
C LEU A 252 14.37 -3.52 10.02
N VAL A 253 15.16 -4.42 10.60
CA VAL A 253 14.69 -5.73 11.09
C VAL A 253 13.62 -5.55 12.17
N PHE A 254 13.79 -4.59 13.08
CA PHE A 254 12.79 -4.26 14.09
C PHE A 254 11.45 -3.87 13.45
N LEU A 255 11.48 -2.92 12.51
CA LEU A 255 10.27 -2.46 11.82
C LEU A 255 9.61 -3.57 11.01
N LEU A 256 10.38 -4.43 10.33
CA LEU A 256 9.84 -5.57 9.58
C LEU A 256 9.10 -6.55 10.49
N HIS A 257 9.65 -6.89 11.66
CA HIS A 257 8.98 -7.77 12.62
C HIS A 257 7.72 -7.14 13.23
N VAL A 258 7.76 -5.84 13.57
CA VAL A 258 6.60 -5.13 14.10
C VAL A 258 5.46 -5.10 13.08
N HIS A 259 5.75 -4.74 11.82
CA HIS A 259 4.73 -4.76 10.77
C HIS A 259 4.22 -6.16 10.48
N SER A 260 5.09 -7.17 10.50
CA SER A 260 4.68 -8.57 10.35
C SER A 260 3.69 -8.99 11.44
N ALA A 261 3.91 -8.57 12.69
CA ALA A 261 2.98 -8.82 13.79
C ALA A 261 1.63 -8.13 13.59
N LEU A 262 1.64 -6.87 13.11
CA LEU A 262 0.41 -6.13 12.78
C LEU A 262 -0.34 -6.78 11.62
N PHE A 263 0.35 -7.24 10.57
CA PHE A 263 -0.27 -7.95 9.45
C PHE A 263 -0.99 -9.23 9.88
N ILE A 264 -0.41 -10.01 10.78
CA ILE A 264 -1.10 -11.18 11.35
C ILE A 264 -2.34 -10.75 12.13
N LEU A 265 -2.24 -9.70 12.94
CA LEU A 265 -3.38 -9.15 13.67
C LEU A 265 -4.51 -8.74 12.71
N TYR A 266 -4.20 -8.07 11.59
CA TYR A 266 -5.17 -7.69 10.57
C TYR A 266 -5.75 -8.91 9.83
N ILE A 267 -4.94 -9.91 9.48
CA ILE A 267 -5.44 -11.16 8.86
C ILE A 267 -6.42 -11.86 9.80
N LEU A 268 -6.08 -12.00 11.09
CA LEU A 268 -6.96 -12.62 12.07
C LEU A 268 -8.26 -11.84 12.22
N PHE A 269 -8.19 -10.51 12.26
CA PHE A 269 -9.38 -9.67 12.32
C PHE A 269 -10.26 -9.80 11.07
N ILE A 270 -9.68 -9.81 9.87
CA ILE A 270 -10.42 -10.04 8.63
C ILE A 270 -11.09 -11.42 8.66
N TRP A 271 -10.36 -12.45 9.10
CA TRP A 271 -10.84 -13.82 9.16
C TRP A 271 -11.99 -14.01 10.16
N THR A 272 -11.98 -13.32 11.31
CA THR A 272 -13.11 -13.37 12.25
C THR A 272 -14.38 -12.75 11.68
N GLY A 273 -14.27 -11.71 10.84
CA GLY A 273 -15.43 -11.12 10.16
C GLY A 273 -16.07 -12.07 9.16
N TYR A 274 -15.27 -12.90 8.49
CA TYR A 274 -15.78 -13.92 7.57
C TYR A 274 -16.53 -15.05 8.31
N LEU A 275 -16.02 -15.49 9.47
CA LEU A 275 -16.62 -16.58 10.24
C LEU A 275 -17.83 -16.14 11.07
N ILE A 276 -17.76 -14.94 11.66
CA ILE A 276 -18.74 -14.40 12.58
C ILE A 276 -18.93 -12.91 12.24
N PRO A 277 -19.80 -12.56 11.28
CA PRO A 277 -19.99 -11.16 10.87
C PRO A 277 -20.36 -10.23 12.04
N ALA A 278 -21.13 -10.73 13.02
CA ALA A 278 -21.47 -9.99 14.24
C ALA A 278 -20.26 -9.63 15.13
N ALA A 279 -19.09 -10.26 14.91
CA ALA A 279 -17.86 -9.94 15.62
C ALA A 279 -17.27 -8.59 15.19
N HIS A 280 -17.61 -8.08 14.01
CA HIS A 280 -17.15 -6.78 13.48
C HIS A 280 -18.05 -5.63 13.95
N SER A 281 -18.04 -5.38 15.26
CA SER A 281 -18.70 -4.24 15.88
C SER A 281 -17.73 -3.06 16.07
N PRO A 282 -18.21 -1.81 16.27
CA PRO A 282 -17.34 -0.66 16.55
C PRO A 282 -16.39 -0.87 17.75
N THR A 283 -16.78 -1.67 18.74
CA THR A 283 -15.93 -2.02 19.89
C THR A 283 -14.76 -2.92 19.47
N SER A 284 -14.99 -3.88 18.57
CA SER A 284 -13.92 -4.73 18.02
C SER A 284 -12.89 -3.92 17.22
N PHE A 285 -13.33 -2.93 16.42
CA PHE A 285 -12.45 -2.02 15.69
C PHE A 285 -11.65 -1.11 16.64
N THR A 286 -12.27 -0.62 17.70
CA THR A 286 -11.59 0.17 18.73
C THR A 286 -10.51 -0.65 19.44
N LEU A 287 -10.83 -1.90 19.79
CA LEU A 287 -9.88 -2.83 20.39
C LEU A 287 -8.71 -3.12 19.44
N LEU A 288 -9.00 -3.42 18.16
CA LEU A 288 -7.99 -3.65 17.14
C LEU A 288 -7.05 -2.44 17.00
N THR A 289 -7.60 -1.23 16.97
CA THR A 289 -6.84 0.02 16.89
C THR A 289 -5.93 0.19 18.12
N GLY A 290 -6.47 -0.05 19.32
CA GLY A 290 -5.70 0.00 20.56
C GLY A 290 -4.53 -1.00 20.58
N ILE A 291 -4.76 -2.24 20.14
CA ILE A 291 -3.70 -3.26 20.04
C ILE A 291 -2.67 -2.85 18.99
N SER A 292 -3.11 -2.36 17.82
CA SER A 292 -2.23 -1.95 16.72
C SER A 292 -1.31 -0.79 17.10
N LEU A 293 -1.78 0.13 17.96
CA LEU A 293 -0.97 1.20 18.53
C LEU A 293 -0.14 0.75 19.74
N GLY A 294 -0.64 -0.19 20.54
CA GLY A 294 0.02 -0.67 21.75
C GLY A 294 1.22 -1.57 21.47
N VAL A 295 1.11 -2.52 20.53
CA VAL A 295 2.18 -3.49 20.24
C VAL A 295 3.49 -2.81 19.83
N PRO A 296 3.52 -1.88 18.86
CA PRO A 296 4.75 -1.17 18.49
C PRO A 296 5.30 -0.35 19.65
N TYR A 297 4.43 0.31 20.42
CA TYR A 297 4.83 1.11 21.57
C TYR A 297 5.55 0.28 22.65
N PHE A 298 4.97 -0.86 23.05
CA PHE A 298 5.62 -1.78 23.98
C PHE A 298 6.89 -2.40 23.40
N ALA A 299 6.90 -2.72 22.10
CA ALA A 299 8.08 -3.23 21.43
C ALA A 299 9.25 -2.22 21.48
N LEU A 300 8.98 -0.93 21.30
CA LEU A 300 9.98 0.14 21.43
C LEU A 300 10.57 0.20 22.85
N ILE A 301 9.71 0.18 23.88
CA ILE A 301 10.15 0.21 25.29
C ILE A 301 11.11 -0.97 25.56
N LYS A 302 10.72 -2.17 25.15
CA LYS A 302 11.46 -3.40 25.46
C LYS A 302 12.74 -3.53 24.63
N TYR A 303 12.71 -3.20 23.34
CA TYR A 303 13.87 -3.32 22.46
C TYR A 303 14.94 -2.26 22.76
N TYR A 304 14.54 -0.98 22.86
CA TYR A 304 15.46 0.12 23.09
C TYR A 304 15.80 0.36 24.58
N ARG A 305 15.15 -0.40 25.48
CA ARG A 305 15.35 -0.33 26.94
C ARG A 305 15.22 1.11 27.49
N GLN A 306 14.21 1.84 26.99
CA GLN A 306 13.95 3.25 27.35
C GLN A 306 12.73 3.38 28.29
N SER A 307 12.74 4.42 29.11
CA SER A 307 11.61 4.77 30.00
C SER A 307 10.35 5.12 29.21
N PHE A 308 9.18 4.81 29.76
CA PHE A 308 7.86 5.03 29.17
C PHE A 308 7.70 6.43 28.53
N VAL A 309 7.97 7.51 29.28
CA VAL A 309 7.75 8.90 28.80
C VAL A 309 8.65 9.25 27.61
N LYS A 310 9.93 8.88 27.65
CA LYS A 310 10.86 9.11 26.53
C LYS A 310 10.40 8.36 25.29
N THR A 311 9.94 7.12 25.46
CA THR A 311 9.42 6.32 24.35
C THR A 311 8.13 6.90 23.79
N ALA A 312 7.23 7.44 24.63
CA ALA A 312 5.98 8.04 24.17
C ALA A 312 6.21 9.23 23.23
N LEU A 313 7.12 10.15 23.60
CA LEU A 313 7.48 11.30 22.76
C LEU A 313 8.06 10.85 21.41
N LYS A 314 8.99 9.89 21.44
CA LYS A 314 9.58 9.31 20.23
C LYS A 314 8.55 8.57 19.38
N TYR A 315 7.62 7.86 20.01
CA TYR A 315 6.61 7.07 19.34
C TYR A 315 5.64 7.95 18.55
N VAL A 316 5.18 9.06 19.14
CA VAL A 316 4.37 10.06 18.42
C VAL A 316 5.12 10.59 17.20
N LEU A 317 6.41 10.92 17.36
CA LEU A 317 7.23 11.39 16.24
C LEU A 317 7.41 10.32 15.15
N ILE A 318 7.61 9.06 15.54
CA ILE A 318 7.69 7.91 14.62
C ILE A 318 6.37 7.75 13.85
N LEU A 319 5.22 7.83 14.52
CA LEU A 319 3.90 7.71 13.88
C LEU A 319 3.65 8.85 12.88
N LEU A 320 3.93 10.10 13.28
CA LEU A 320 3.80 11.26 12.40
C LEU A 320 4.70 11.15 11.18
N CYS A 321 5.98 10.82 11.39
CA CYS A 321 6.95 10.66 10.33
C CYS A 321 6.57 9.51 9.38
N TYR A 322 6.11 8.38 9.93
CA TYR A 322 5.64 7.25 9.13
C TYR A 322 4.43 7.61 8.28
N GLY A 323 3.45 8.33 8.82
CA GLY A 323 2.29 8.81 8.07
C GLY A 323 2.68 9.73 6.90
N VAL A 324 3.58 10.69 7.14
CA VAL A 324 4.10 11.58 6.10
C VAL A 324 4.88 10.81 5.03
N MET A 325 5.78 9.91 5.44
CA MET A 325 6.56 9.09 4.51
C MET A 325 5.66 8.20 3.66
N LEU A 326 4.65 7.57 4.25
CA LEU A 326 3.70 6.74 3.53
C LEU A 326 2.93 7.57 2.49
N ALA A 327 2.41 8.75 2.88
CA ALA A 327 1.70 9.64 1.97
C ALA A 327 2.59 10.09 0.80
N VAL A 328 3.84 10.50 1.06
CA VAL A 328 4.79 10.91 0.02
C VAL A 328 5.13 9.74 -0.91
N CYS A 329 5.39 8.55 -0.37
CA CYS A 329 5.65 7.35 -1.17
C CYS A 329 4.45 7.00 -2.05
N THR A 330 3.23 7.06 -1.52
CA THR A 330 2.01 6.82 -2.30
C THR A 330 1.87 7.85 -3.41
N ILE A 331 2.01 9.15 -3.13
CA ILE A 331 1.96 10.20 -4.16
C ILE A 331 3.01 9.96 -5.24
N PHE A 332 4.25 9.63 -4.86
CA PHE A 332 5.33 9.36 -5.81
C PHE A 332 5.02 8.16 -6.71
N ILE A 333 4.48 7.07 -6.13
CA ILE A 333 4.07 5.88 -6.90
C ILE A 333 2.93 6.20 -7.86
N LEU A 334 1.94 6.98 -7.41
CA LEU A 334 0.83 7.43 -8.26
C LEU A 334 1.38 8.27 -9.43
N LEU A 335 2.22 9.27 -9.17
CA LEU A 335 2.86 10.08 -10.21
C LEU A 335 3.70 9.24 -11.19
N GLY A 336 4.46 8.26 -10.68
CA GLY A 336 5.21 7.33 -11.51
C GLY A 336 4.29 6.49 -12.41
N SER A 337 3.18 5.99 -11.87
CA SER A 337 2.16 5.30 -12.65
C SER A 337 1.41 6.23 -13.60
N MET A 338 1.40 7.55 -13.38
CA MET A 338 0.86 8.52 -14.33
C MET A 338 1.79 8.78 -15.52
N LEU A 339 3.10 8.61 -15.34
CA LEU A 339 4.13 8.85 -16.35
C LEU A 339 4.47 7.60 -17.19
N ALA A 340 4.24 6.41 -16.64
CA ALA A 340 4.57 5.13 -17.29
C ALA A 340 3.59 4.71 -18.40
N PHE A 341 2.60 5.55 -18.74
CA PHE A 341 1.54 5.22 -19.70
C PHE A 341 1.24 6.39 -20.64
#